data_AF-A0A955CS56-F1
#
_entry.id   AF-A0A955CS56-F1
#
_cell.length_a   1.000
_cell.length_b   1.000
_cell.length_c   1.000
_cell.angle_alpha   90.00
_cell.angle_beta   90.00
_cell.angle_gamma   90.00
#
_symmetry.space_group_name_H-M   'P 1'
#
loop_
_entity.id
_entity.type
_entity.pdbx_description
1 polymer ?
#
loop_
_entity_poly.entity_id
_entity_poly.type
_entity_poly.pdbx_seq_one_letter_code
_entity_poly.pdbx_strand_id
1 'polypeptide(L)'
;MTTMNHTKPGQKSYDDTHWVKEATRVCLSASNGDLEARVLHIDNGSKLAPMLHAINQMLDLTDAFVREAGASLAFASDGMYFRRVLPHGFRGSFERTAATINNATIRMDHDAKELKQAQGERDELVEDIKTAKEVSGLLDQATRDIEQMFAVISDIANRTNMVALNATIEAARVGEAGRGFAVVASEVSKLAQQSTSLTKQIQQNVISIRQVSSQTINSIERILEVLDRQVVQAQEATLNLKDVKAPARAA
;
A
#
# COMPACT_ATOMS: atom_id res chain seq x y z
N MET A 1 -63.48 -41.75 -44.50
CA MET A 1 -62.29 -42.26 -43.79
C MET A 1 -61.95 -41.26 -42.71
N THR A 2 -62.34 -41.60 -41.49
CA THR A 2 -62.21 -40.79 -40.27
C THR A 2 -60.80 -40.98 -39.73
N THR A 3 -59.97 -39.95 -39.73
CA THR A 3 -58.71 -39.94 -38.96
C THR A 3 -59.00 -39.38 -37.58
N MET A 4 -58.95 -40.27 -36.59
CA MET A 4 -59.14 -40.00 -35.17
C MET A 4 -58.08 -39.00 -34.66
N ASN A 5 -58.55 -37.90 -34.08
CA ASN A 5 -57.73 -36.96 -33.34
C ASN A 5 -57.54 -37.52 -31.93
N HIS A 6 -56.37 -38.12 -31.64
CA HIS A 6 -56.02 -38.57 -30.30
C HIS A 6 -55.50 -37.40 -29.46
N THR A 7 -56.41 -36.58 -28.94
CA THR A 7 -56.08 -35.64 -27.88
C THR A 7 -56.13 -36.39 -26.55
N LYS A 8 -55.00 -36.48 -25.83
CA LYS A 8 -54.93 -37.13 -24.51
C LYS A 8 -55.89 -36.42 -23.53
N PRO A 9 -56.61 -37.17 -22.67
CA PRO A 9 -57.55 -36.57 -21.71
C PRO A 9 -56.78 -35.83 -20.61
N GLY A 10 -56.98 -34.51 -20.50
CA GLY A 10 -56.49 -33.70 -19.37
C GLY A 10 -55.80 -32.37 -19.70
N GLN A 11 -55.47 -32.09 -20.96
CA GLN A 11 -54.90 -30.78 -21.33
C GLN A 11 -56.04 -29.77 -21.62
N LYS A 12 -56.22 -28.79 -20.73
CA LYS A 12 -56.99 -27.59 -21.04
C LYS A 12 -56.28 -26.88 -22.20
N SER A 13 -56.87 -26.91 -23.39
CA SER A 13 -56.41 -26.08 -24.50
C SER A 13 -56.85 -24.65 -24.21
N TYR A 14 -55.88 -23.80 -23.88
CA TYR A 14 -56.10 -22.38 -23.62
C TYR A 14 -56.03 -21.60 -24.92
N ASP A 15 -56.78 -20.50 -25.02
CA ASP A 15 -56.71 -19.61 -26.17
C ASP A 15 -55.40 -18.80 -26.18
N ASP A 16 -55.05 -18.24 -27.33
CA ASP A 16 -53.83 -17.44 -27.47
C ASP A 16 -53.87 -16.18 -26.57
N THR A 17 -55.06 -15.64 -26.27
CA THR A 17 -55.25 -14.49 -25.37
C THR A 17 -54.76 -14.80 -23.95
N HIS A 18 -55.06 -15.98 -23.42
CA HIS A 18 -54.59 -16.44 -22.12
C HIS A 18 -53.06 -16.48 -22.07
N TRP A 19 -52.43 -17.07 -23.10
CA TRP A 19 -50.97 -17.18 -23.16
C TRP A 19 -50.26 -15.84 -23.26
N VAL A 20 -50.84 -14.87 -23.99
CA VAL A 20 -50.31 -13.50 -24.03
C VAL A 20 -50.38 -12.82 -22.66
N LYS A 21 -51.48 -13.00 -21.92
CA LYS A 21 -51.61 -12.46 -20.55
C LYS A 21 -50.59 -13.06 -19.60
N GLU A 22 -50.39 -14.38 -19.64
CA GLU A 22 -49.40 -15.06 -18.79
C GLU A 22 -47.96 -14.65 -19.13
N ALA A 23 -47.62 -14.57 -20.42
CA ALA A 23 -46.31 -14.06 -20.84
C ALA A 23 -46.09 -12.61 -20.35
N THR A 24 -47.11 -11.75 -20.46
CA THR A 24 -47.04 -10.36 -20.00
C THR A 24 -46.82 -10.29 -18.49
N ARG A 25 -47.55 -11.09 -17.70
CA ARG A 25 -47.39 -11.17 -16.24
C ARG A 25 -45.97 -11.58 -15.85
N VAL A 26 -45.43 -12.60 -16.50
CA VAL A 26 -44.07 -13.11 -16.23
C VAL A 26 -43.02 -12.07 -16.61
N CYS A 27 -43.13 -11.45 -17.79
CA CYS A 27 -42.21 -10.39 -18.21
C CYS A 27 -42.25 -9.17 -17.27
N LEU A 28 -43.44 -8.77 -16.78
CA LEU A 28 -43.57 -7.71 -15.79
C LEU A 28 -42.92 -8.09 -14.46
N SER A 29 -43.11 -9.32 -13.99
CA SER A 29 -42.48 -9.81 -12.76
C SER A 29 -40.95 -9.79 -12.88
N ALA A 30 -40.42 -10.29 -13.98
CA ALA A 30 -38.99 -10.26 -14.29
C ALA A 30 -38.44 -8.82 -14.38
N SER A 31 -39.21 -7.89 -14.94
CA SER A 31 -38.81 -6.47 -15.01
C SER A 31 -38.69 -5.81 -13.63
N ASN A 32 -39.39 -6.34 -12.62
CA ASN A 32 -39.30 -5.93 -11.22
C ASN A 32 -38.22 -6.70 -10.43
N GLY A 33 -37.41 -7.54 -11.10
CA GLY A 33 -36.33 -8.31 -10.49
C GLY A 33 -36.71 -9.72 -10.01
N ASP A 34 -37.96 -10.14 -10.15
CA ASP A 34 -38.37 -11.52 -9.88
C ASP A 34 -38.04 -12.42 -11.08
N LEU A 35 -36.84 -13.00 -11.06
CA LEU A 35 -36.36 -13.93 -12.07
C LEU A 35 -36.79 -15.39 -11.82
N GLU A 36 -37.63 -15.66 -10.81
CA GLU A 36 -38.18 -16.99 -10.53
C GLU A 36 -39.56 -17.21 -11.18
N ALA A 37 -40.22 -16.13 -11.62
CA ALA A 37 -41.50 -16.20 -12.33
C ALA A 37 -41.40 -17.04 -13.63
N ARG A 38 -42.33 -17.99 -13.84
CA ARG A 38 -42.36 -18.85 -15.05
C ARG A 38 -43.75 -18.92 -15.67
N VAL A 39 -43.78 -19.13 -16.99
CA VAL A 39 -45.00 -19.57 -17.69
C VAL A 39 -45.11 -21.07 -17.52
N LEU A 40 -46.15 -21.53 -16.82
CA LEU A 40 -46.36 -22.94 -16.48
C LEU A 40 -47.37 -23.60 -17.43
N HIS A 41 -47.31 -24.93 -17.52
CA HIS A 41 -48.27 -25.77 -18.25
C HIS A 41 -48.46 -25.39 -19.73
N ILE A 42 -47.40 -24.93 -20.39
CA ILE A 42 -47.41 -24.52 -21.80
C ILE A 42 -48.00 -25.63 -22.68
N ASP A 43 -49.04 -25.30 -23.46
CA ASP A 43 -49.60 -26.19 -24.47
C ASP A 43 -48.69 -26.23 -25.70
N ASN A 44 -47.99 -27.35 -25.90
CA ASN A 44 -47.08 -27.55 -27.04
C ASN A 44 -47.80 -27.55 -28.41
N GLY A 45 -49.14 -27.62 -28.45
CA GLY A 45 -49.93 -27.45 -29.66
C GLY A 45 -50.17 -25.99 -30.05
N SER A 46 -49.96 -25.03 -29.13
CA SER A 46 -50.13 -23.59 -29.41
C SER A 46 -49.01 -23.05 -30.30
N LYS A 47 -49.36 -22.13 -31.21
CA LYS A 47 -48.38 -21.38 -32.02
C LYS A 47 -47.46 -20.49 -31.18
N LEU A 48 -47.88 -20.14 -29.95
CA LEU A 48 -47.09 -19.33 -29.03
C LEU A 48 -46.10 -20.15 -28.20
N ALA A 49 -46.21 -21.48 -28.18
CA ALA A 49 -45.37 -22.33 -27.34
C ALA A 49 -43.85 -22.07 -27.51
N PRO A 50 -43.29 -21.89 -28.73
CA PRO A 50 -41.87 -21.56 -28.89
C PRO A 50 -41.47 -20.25 -28.21
N MET A 51 -42.33 -19.23 -28.27
CA MET A 51 -42.09 -17.94 -27.62
C MET A 51 -42.14 -18.08 -26.10
N LEU A 52 -43.13 -18.80 -25.55
CA LEU A 52 -43.26 -19.01 -24.10
C LEU A 52 -42.07 -19.78 -23.52
N HIS A 53 -41.62 -20.83 -24.23
CA HIS A 53 -40.41 -21.57 -23.86
C HIS A 53 -39.16 -20.70 -23.95
N ALA A 54 -39.04 -19.84 -24.97
CA ALA A 54 -37.93 -18.90 -25.09
C ALA A 54 -37.89 -17.86 -23.96
N ILE A 55 -39.06 -17.38 -23.50
CA ILE A 55 -39.16 -16.49 -22.32
C ILE A 55 -38.64 -17.22 -21.07
N ASN A 56 -39.11 -18.44 -20.80
CA ASN A 56 -38.63 -19.21 -19.65
C ASN A 56 -37.11 -19.46 -19.72
N GLN A 57 -36.58 -19.85 -20.88
CA GLN A 57 -35.14 -20.06 -21.08
C GLN A 57 -34.31 -18.78 -20.85
N MET A 58 -34.81 -17.63 -21.30
CA MET A 58 -34.16 -16.34 -21.06
C MET A 58 -34.13 -16.01 -19.55
N LEU A 59 -35.21 -16.29 -18.82
CA LEU A 59 -35.27 -16.09 -17.37
C LEU A 59 -34.36 -17.06 -16.62
N ASP A 60 -34.29 -18.33 -17.02
CA ASP A 60 -33.39 -19.32 -16.42
C ASP A 60 -31.92 -18.90 -16.57
N LEU A 61 -31.51 -18.46 -17.76
CA LEU A 61 -30.15 -17.97 -18.00
C LEU A 61 -29.85 -16.70 -17.21
N THR A 62 -30.82 -15.78 -17.13
CA THR A 62 -30.65 -14.52 -16.40
C THR A 62 -30.55 -14.76 -14.90
N ASP A 63 -31.42 -15.60 -14.33
CA ASP A 63 -31.38 -16.00 -12.91
C ASP A 63 -30.05 -16.68 -12.56
N ALA A 64 -29.66 -17.69 -13.34
CA ALA A 64 -28.40 -18.39 -13.13
C ALA A 64 -27.19 -17.44 -13.18
N PHE A 65 -27.16 -16.52 -14.14
CA PHE A 65 -26.10 -15.52 -14.25
C PHE A 65 -26.08 -14.56 -13.05
N VAL A 66 -27.23 -13.97 -12.68
CA VAL A 66 -27.32 -13.02 -11.57
C VAL A 66 -26.91 -13.68 -10.26
N ARG A 67 -27.39 -14.89 -10.01
CA ARG A 67 -27.06 -15.68 -8.81
C ARG A 67 -25.56 -15.96 -8.71
N GLU A 68 -24.96 -16.41 -9.81
CA GLU A 68 -23.55 -16.79 -9.82
C GLU A 68 -22.61 -15.57 -9.78
N ALA A 69 -22.92 -14.52 -10.54
CA ALA A 69 -22.21 -13.24 -10.49
C ALA A 69 -22.28 -12.60 -9.11
N GLY A 70 -23.49 -12.54 -8.53
CA GLY A 70 -23.72 -11.99 -7.19
C GLY A 70 -22.94 -12.73 -6.11
N ALA A 71 -22.93 -14.07 -6.17
CA ALA A 71 -22.18 -14.86 -5.21
C ALA A 71 -20.65 -14.65 -5.35
N SER A 72 -20.12 -14.62 -6.57
CA SER A 72 -18.68 -14.33 -6.80
C SER A 72 -18.28 -12.95 -6.26
N LEU A 73 -19.08 -11.92 -6.57
CA LEU A 73 -18.82 -10.54 -6.15
C LEU A 73 -18.98 -10.34 -4.63
N ALA A 74 -19.93 -11.05 -3.99
CA ALA A 74 -20.09 -11.01 -2.54
C ALA A 74 -18.84 -11.53 -1.81
N PHE A 75 -18.29 -12.67 -2.27
CA PHE A 75 -17.03 -13.19 -1.72
C PHE A 75 -15.86 -12.22 -1.97
N ALA A 76 -15.76 -11.65 -3.18
CA ALA A 76 -14.72 -10.67 -3.49
C ALA A 76 -14.81 -9.41 -2.61
N SER A 77 -16.01 -8.92 -2.30
CA SER A 77 -16.22 -7.78 -1.39
C SER A 77 -15.80 -8.10 0.05
N ASP A 78 -15.84 -9.37 0.44
CA ASP A 78 -15.29 -9.86 1.71
C ASP A 78 -13.76 -10.08 1.69
N GLY A 79 -13.09 -9.72 0.60
CA GLY A 79 -11.65 -9.97 0.42
C GLY A 79 -11.32 -11.43 0.11
N MET A 80 -12.32 -12.23 -0.25
CA MET A 80 -12.16 -13.65 -0.59
C MET A 80 -12.27 -13.85 -2.11
N TYR A 81 -11.14 -14.03 -2.78
CA TYR A 81 -11.08 -14.02 -4.26
C TYR A 81 -11.05 -15.39 -4.93
N PHE A 82 -11.31 -16.46 -4.16
CA PHE A 82 -11.24 -17.83 -4.69
C PHE A 82 -12.49 -18.23 -5.50
N ARG A 83 -13.66 -17.62 -5.23
CA ARG A 83 -14.90 -17.96 -5.92
C ARG A 83 -14.92 -17.36 -7.31
N ARG A 84 -15.32 -18.17 -8.29
CA ARG A 84 -15.41 -17.78 -9.72
C ARG A 84 -16.82 -18.03 -10.20
N VAL A 85 -17.24 -17.22 -11.16
CA VAL A 85 -18.45 -17.47 -11.94
C VAL A 85 -18.20 -18.66 -12.85
N LEU A 86 -19.03 -19.69 -12.75
CA LEU A 86 -19.00 -20.84 -13.65
C LEU A 86 -19.59 -20.44 -15.02
N PRO A 87 -18.80 -20.41 -16.11
CA PRO A 87 -19.29 -19.94 -17.41
C PRO A 87 -20.14 -20.97 -18.16
N HIS A 88 -20.23 -22.21 -17.65
CA HIS A 88 -20.90 -23.30 -18.35
C HIS A 88 -22.39 -23.01 -18.56
N GLY A 89 -22.86 -23.11 -19.80
CA GLY A 89 -24.25 -22.81 -20.17
C GLY A 89 -24.51 -21.34 -20.52
N PHE A 90 -23.62 -20.42 -20.15
CA PHE A 90 -23.69 -19.04 -20.62
C PHE A 90 -23.20 -18.93 -22.06
N ARG A 91 -23.82 -18.04 -22.83
CA ARG A 91 -23.44 -17.75 -24.22
C ARG A 91 -23.49 -16.26 -24.48
N GLY A 92 -22.70 -15.81 -25.44
CA GLY A 92 -22.74 -14.43 -25.93
C GLY A 92 -22.40 -13.43 -24.82
N SER A 93 -23.34 -12.55 -24.49
CA SER A 93 -23.07 -11.50 -23.50
C SER A 93 -22.85 -12.05 -22.09
N PHE A 94 -23.59 -13.08 -21.67
CA PHE A 94 -23.45 -13.66 -20.33
C PHE A 94 -22.07 -14.28 -20.12
N GLU A 95 -21.58 -15.02 -21.12
CA GLU A 95 -20.25 -15.66 -21.08
C GLU A 95 -19.13 -14.62 -21.02
N ARG A 96 -19.22 -13.56 -21.84
CA ARG A 96 -18.25 -12.46 -21.81
C ARG A 96 -18.22 -11.76 -20.46
N THR A 97 -19.40 -11.42 -19.90
CA THR A 97 -19.45 -10.75 -18.59
C THR A 97 -18.97 -11.66 -17.47
N ALA A 98 -19.30 -12.95 -17.50
CA ALA A 98 -18.77 -13.94 -16.56
C ALA A 98 -17.22 -14.01 -16.61
N ALA A 99 -16.65 -14.01 -17.81
CA ALA A 99 -15.19 -13.96 -18.00
C ALA A 99 -14.59 -12.65 -17.46
N THR A 100 -15.24 -11.51 -17.70
CA THR A 100 -14.81 -10.22 -17.14
C THR A 100 -14.83 -10.21 -15.62
N ILE A 101 -15.89 -10.73 -14.99
CA ILE A 101 -15.99 -10.85 -13.53
C ILE A 101 -14.86 -11.75 -13.01
N ASN A 102 -14.64 -12.90 -13.64
CA ASN A 102 -13.55 -13.80 -13.23
C ASN A 102 -12.19 -13.12 -13.32
N ASN A 103 -11.89 -12.44 -14.43
CA ASN A 103 -10.64 -11.71 -14.60
C ASN A 103 -10.47 -10.59 -13.56
N ALA A 104 -11.54 -9.85 -13.25
CA ALA A 104 -11.52 -8.84 -12.20
C ALA A 104 -11.19 -9.46 -10.84
N THR A 105 -11.86 -10.54 -10.46
CA THR A 105 -11.56 -11.25 -9.20
C THR A 105 -10.14 -11.84 -9.18
N ILE A 106 -9.55 -12.20 -10.33
CA ILE A 106 -8.14 -12.67 -10.40
C ILE A 106 -7.20 -11.50 -10.08
N ARG A 107 -7.45 -10.34 -10.69
CA ARG A 107 -6.66 -9.13 -10.44
C ARG A 107 -6.76 -8.69 -8.99
N MET A 108 -7.96 -8.71 -8.41
CA MET A 108 -8.14 -8.38 -6.99
C MET A 108 -7.36 -9.31 -6.05
N ASP A 109 -7.28 -10.62 -6.35
CA ASP A 109 -6.45 -11.56 -5.59
C ASP A 109 -4.97 -11.22 -5.67
N HIS A 110 -4.51 -10.84 -6.86
CA HIS A 110 -3.13 -10.43 -7.10
C HIS A 110 -2.80 -9.13 -6.35
N ASP A 111 -3.62 -8.10 -6.53
CA ASP A 111 -3.46 -6.79 -5.90
C ASP A 111 -3.46 -6.91 -4.37
N ALA A 112 -4.31 -7.77 -3.79
CA ALA A 112 -4.35 -8.02 -2.36
C ALA A 112 -3.07 -8.70 -1.84
N LYS A 113 -2.46 -9.60 -2.62
CA LYS A 113 -1.18 -10.23 -2.28
C LYS A 113 -0.02 -9.24 -2.38
N GLU A 114 0.03 -8.45 -3.44
CA GLU A 114 1.03 -7.39 -3.61
C GLU A 114 0.94 -6.36 -2.48
N LEU A 115 -0.27 -5.95 -2.10
CA LEU A 115 -0.47 -5.02 -0.99
C LEU A 115 0.04 -5.60 0.34
N LYS A 116 -0.20 -6.89 0.59
CA LYS A 116 0.31 -7.57 1.79
C LYS A 116 1.84 -7.66 1.79
N GLN A 117 2.45 -7.91 0.63
CA GLN A 117 3.91 -7.93 0.51
C GLN A 117 4.49 -6.53 0.75
N ALA A 118 3.93 -5.50 0.12
CA ALA A 118 4.34 -4.12 0.29
C ALA A 118 4.22 -3.67 1.77
N GLN A 119 3.20 -4.13 2.49
CA GLN A 119 3.09 -3.90 3.94
C GLN A 119 4.23 -4.55 4.72
N GLY A 120 4.64 -5.77 4.37
CA GLY A 120 5.77 -6.45 5.00
C GLY A 120 7.11 -5.73 4.75
N GLU A 121 7.39 -5.36 3.51
CA GLU A 121 8.59 -4.60 3.14
C GLU A 121 8.63 -3.22 3.83
N ARG A 122 7.46 -2.59 3.99
CA ARG A 122 7.33 -1.34 4.73
C ARG A 122 7.67 -1.50 6.21
N ASP A 123 7.18 -2.54 6.86
CA ASP A 123 7.44 -2.77 8.29
C ASP A 123 8.93 -3.02 8.55
N GLU A 124 9.61 -3.74 7.65
CA GLU A 124 11.07 -3.89 7.68
C GLU A 124 11.78 -2.54 7.52
N LEU A 125 11.36 -1.73 6.54
CA LEU A 125 11.92 -0.39 6.33
C LEU A 125 11.74 0.53 7.54
N VAL A 126 10.61 0.45 8.25
CA VAL A 126 10.38 1.23 9.48
C VAL A 126 11.38 0.86 10.58
N GLU A 127 11.70 -0.42 10.75
CA GLU A 127 12.72 -0.88 11.71
C GLU A 127 14.13 -0.44 11.30
N ASP A 128 14.47 -0.50 10.00
CA ASP A 128 15.75 0.01 9.49
C ASP A 128 15.91 1.52 9.76
N ILE A 129 14.85 2.29 9.52
CA ILE A 129 14.82 3.73 9.78
C ILE A 129 15.02 4.03 11.27
N LYS A 130 14.37 3.26 12.14
CA LYS A 130 14.53 3.41 13.59
C LYS A 130 15.96 3.15 14.02
N THR A 131 16.59 2.11 13.48
CA THR A 131 18.01 1.81 13.71
C THR A 131 18.91 2.95 13.21
N ALA A 132 18.65 3.48 12.02
CA ALA A 132 19.40 4.62 11.48
C ALA A 132 19.27 5.89 12.35
N LYS A 133 18.08 6.11 12.93
CA LYS A 133 17.84 7.21 13.88
C LYS A 133 18.63 7.04 15.17
N GLU A 134 18.67 5.82 15.72
CA GLU A 134 19.47 5.50 16.92
C GLU A 134 20.97 5.73 16.68
N VAL A 135 21.50 5.23 15.55
CA VAL A 135 22.91 5.43 15.16
C VAL A 135 23.23 6.91 14.98
N SER A 136 22.33 7.69 14.36
CA SER A 136 22.52 9.14 14.20
C SER A 136 22.54 9.85 15.56
N GLY A 137 21.72 9.40 16.51
CA GLY A 137 21.74 9.91 17.90
C GLY A 137 23.03 9.61 18.64
N LEU A 138 23.56 8.39 18.49
CA LEU A 138 24.88 8.02 19.04
C LEU A 138 26.01 8.85 18.42
N LEU A 139 25.96 9.11 17.11
CA LEU A 139 26.92 9.96 16.43
C LEU A 139 26.88 11.41 16.94
N ASP A 140 25.68 11.96 17.16
CA ASP A 140 25.54 13.32 17.73
C ASP A 140 26.16 13.38 19.14
N GLN A 141 25.93 12.37 19.98
CA GLN A 141 26.57 12.32 21.30
C GLN A 141 28.10 12.23 21.19
N ALA A 142 28.63 11.33 20.36
CA ALA A 142 30.07 11.16 20.17
C ALA A 142 30.75 12.44 19.65
N THR A 143 30.09 13.17 18.74
CA THR A 143 30.63 14.45 18.24
C THR A 143 30.67 15.53 19.32
N ARG A 144 29.68 15.59 20.22
CA ARG A 144 29.70 16.51 21.38
C ARG A 144 30.83 16.18 22.35
N ASP A 145 31.08 14.90 22.61
CA ASP A 145 32.16 14.48 23.49
C ASP A 145 33.53 14.86 22.89
N ILE A 146 33.69 14.72 21.57
CA ILE A 146 34.89 15.16 20.84
C ILE A 146 35.07 16.68 20.91
N GLU A 147 33.98 17.47 20.78
CA GLU A 147 34.04 18.93 20.94
C GLU A 147 34.58 19.34 22.32
N GLN A 148 34.16 18.65 23.38
CA GLN A 148 34.69 18.88 24.73
C GLN A 148 36.18 18.55 24.83
N MET A 149 36.62 17.45 24.22
CA MET A 149 38.03 17.08 24.18
C MET A 149 38.88 18.13 23.48
N PHE A 150 38.40 18.72 22.37
CA PHE A 150 39.12 19.79 21.69
C PHE A 150 39.23 21.07 22.50
N ALA A 151 38.22 21.41 23.30
CA ALA A 151 38.32 22.54 24.23
C ALA A 151 39.47 22.34 25.22
N VAL A 152 39.61 21.13 25.77
CA VAL A 152 40.70 20.77 26.69
C VAL A 152 42.05 20.78 25.99
N ILE A 153 42.16 20.20 24.79
CA ILE A 153 43.42 20.19 24.02
C ILE A 153 43.85 21.61 23.67
N SER A 154 42.91 22.47 23.27
CA SER A 154 43.20 23.88 22.98
C SER A 154 43.68 24.62 24.23
N ASP A 155 43.13 24.35 25.41
CA ASP A 155 43.60 24.94 26.67
C ASP A 155 45.02 24.46 27.01
N ILE A 156 45.29 23.15 26.89
CA ILE A 156 46.63 22.58 27.11
C ILE A 156 47.65 23.20 26.15
N ALA A 157 47.32 23.33 24.87
CA ALA A 157 48.19 23.95 23.87
C ALA A 157 48.46 25.43 24.20
N ASN A 158 47.43 26.19 24.59
CA ASN A 158 47.59 27.59 24.99
C ASN A 158 48.48 27.74 26.24
N ARG A 159 48.27 26.89 27.25
CA ARG A 159 49.11 26.86 28.47
C ARG A 159 50.54 26.46 28.15
N THR A 160 50.74 25.48 27.28
CA THR A 160 52.08 25.04 26.82
C THR A 160 52.79 26.18 26.08
N ASN A 161 52.08 26.89 25.21
CA ASN A 161 52.61 28.05 24.50
C ASN A 161 53.03 29.17 25.47
N MET A 162 52.23 29.44 26.51
CA MET A 162 52.57 30.41 27.56
C MET A 162 53.80 30.01 28.37
N VAL A 163 53.90 28.73 28.75
CA VAL A 163 55.08 28.20 29.47
C VAL A 163 56.33 28.32 28.60
N ALA A 164 56.24 27.96 27.32
CA ALA A 164 57.32 28.07 26.36
C ALA A 164 57.77 29.52 26.12
N LEU A 165 56.82 30.46 26.05
CA LEU A 165 57.12 31.88 25.94
C LEU A 165 57.85 32.40 27.17
N ASN A 166 57.40 32.04 28.38
CA ASN A 166 58.07 32.41 29.62
C ASN A 166 59.50 31.86 29.68
N ALA A 167 59.69 30.60 29.27
CA ALA A 167 61.02 29.98 29.19
C ALA A 167 61.94 30.70 28.17
N THR A 168 61.38 31.14 27.03
CA THR A 168 62.11 31.93 26.03
C THR A 168 62.57 33.28 26.60
N ILE A 169 61.71 33.96 27.36
CA ILE A 169 62.03 35.22 28.04
C ILE A 169 63.15 35.03 29.06
N GLU A 170 63.04 34.00 29.91
CA GLU A 170 64.05 33.74 30.93
C GLU A 170 65.39 33.31 30.30
N ALA A 171 65.36 32.50 29.24
CA ALA A 171 66.56 32.12 28.49
C ALA A 171 67.28 33.34 27.88
N ALA A 172 66.53 34.34 27.38
CA ALA A 172 67.09 35.60 26.90
C ALA A 172 67.73 36.42 28.05
N ARG A 173 67.17 36.34 29.26
CA ARG A 173 67.68 37.02 30.46
C ARG A 173 69.02 36.47 30.95
N VAL A 174 69.26 35.17 30.85
CA VAL A 174 70.55 34.53 31.24
C VAL A 174 71.64 34.70 30.16
N GLY A 175 71.33 35.30 29.01
CA GLY A 175 72.30 35.64 27.96
C GLY A 175 72.87 34.40 27.23
N GLU A 176 74.19 34.36 27.02
CA GLU A 176 74.88 33.28 26.28
C GLU A 176 74.62 31.89 26.88
N ALA A 177 74.51 31.77 28.21
CA ALA A 177 74.24 30.50 28.89
C ALA A 177 72.83 29.93 28.60
N GLY A 178 71.88 30.78 28.19
CA GLY A 178 70.49 30.42 27.90
C GLY A 178 70.21 30.04 26.44
N ARG A 179 71.17 30.18 25.52
CA ARG A 179 70.93 29.99 24.07
C ARG A 179 70.30 28.64 23.72
N GLY A 180 70.81 27.55 24.28
CA GLY A 180 70.28 26.20 24.03
C GLY A 180 68.83 26.04 24.52
N PHE A 181 68.52 26.58 25.69
CA PHE A 181 67.17 26.60 26.24
C PHE A 181 66.21 27.46 25.41
N ALA A 182 66.67 28.60 24.88
CA ALA A 182 65.85 29.47 24.02
C ALA A 182 65.41 28.76 22.73
N VAL A 183 66.30 27.97 22.11
CA VAL A 183 65.96 27.18 20.90
C VAL A 183 64.88 26.14 21.21
N VAL A 184 65.04 25.40 22.30
CA VAL A 184 64.05 24.39 22.72
C VAL A 184 62.70 25.05 23.04
N ALA A 185 62.71 26.16 23.79
CA ALA A 185 61.49 26.88 24.15
C ALA A 185 60.76 27.43 22.91
N SER A 186 61.48 27.95 21.92
CA SER A 186 60.90 28.39 20.65
C SER A 186 60.24 27.22 19.88
N GLU A 187 60.87 26.04 19.85
CA GLU A 187 60.31 24.88 19.16
C GLU A 187 59.04 24.37 19.87
N VAL A 188 59.03 24.36 21.22
CA VAL A 188 57.84 24.01 22.02
C VAL A 188 56.69 25.00 21.77
N SER A 189 56.98 26.31 21.69
CA SER A 189 55.96 27.33 21.37
C SER A 189 55.36 27.10 19.98
N LYS A 190 56.20 26.79 18.99
CA LYS A 190 55.77 26.48 17.62
C LYS A 190 54.88 25.23 17.56
N LEU A 191 55.27 24.15 18.25
CA LEU A 191 54.47 22.92 18.37
C LEU A 191 53.12 23.18 19.03
N ALA A 192 53.09 24.00 20.08
CA ALA A 192 51.86 24.38 20.75
C ALA A 192 50.92 25.18 19.84
N GLN A 193 51.44 26.15 19.07
CA GLN A 193 50.66 26.89 18.07
C GLN A 193 50.12 25.98 16.95
N GLN A 194 50.93 25.04 16.48
CA GLN A 194 50.50 24.03 15.50
C GLN A 194 49.38 23.14 16.07
N SER A 195 49.49 22.73 17.33
CA SER A 195 48.46 21.95 18.03
C SER A 195 47.13 22.70 18.10
N THR A 196 47.14 23.99 18.47
CA THR A 196 45.93 24.83 18.47
C THR A 196 45.32 24.96 17.06
N SER A 197 46.16 25.16 16.03
CA SER A 197 45.70 25.27 14.65
C SER A 197 45.04 23.99 14.14
N LEU A 198 45.67 22.83 14.36
CA LEU A 198 45.12 21.53 14.00
C LEU A 198 43.81 21.23 14.75
N THR A 199 43.76 21.55 16.05
CA THR A 199 42.56 21.38 16.88
C THR A 199 41.37 22.16 16.29
N LYS A 200 41.59 23.41 15.85
CA LYS A 200 40.55 24.22 15.19
C LYS A 200 40.08 23.61 13.87
N GLN A 201 40.99 23.08 13.06
CA GLN A 201 40.63 22.42 11.79
C GLN A 201 39.77 21.18 12.03
N ILE A 202 40.13 20.35 13.02
CA ILE A 202 39.34 19.15 13.33
C ILE A 202 37.98 19.54 13.92
N GLN A 203 37.90 20.60 14.74
CA GLN A 203 36.64 21.13 15.24
C GLN A 203 35.68 21.53 14.09
N GLN A 204 36.20 22.15 13.03
CA GLN A 204 35.41 22.48 11.85
C GLN A 204 34.88 21.24 11.12
N ASN A 205 35.67 20.17 11.07
CA ASN A 205 35.23 18.89 10.49
C ASN A 205 34.11 18.25 11.33
N VAL A 206 34.21 18.31 12.66
CA VAL A 206 33.17 17.79 13.56
C VAL A 206 31.86 18.55 13.41
N ILE A 207 31.90 19.88 13.29
CA ILE A 207 30.71 20.70 12.99
C ILE A 207 30.06 20.24 11.68
N SER A 208 30.88 19.97 10.65
CA SER A 208 30.39 19.49 9.35
C SER A 208 29.73 18.10 9.46
N ILE A 209 30.33 17.18 10.22
CA ILE A 209 29.76 15.85 10.50
C ILE A 209 28.39 15.98 11.20
N ARG A 210 28.30 16.85 12.20
CA ARG A 210 27.05 17.09 12.93
C ARG A 210 25.97 17.70 12.05
N GLN A 211 26.33 18.60 11.14
CA GLN A 211 25.40 19.15 10.16
C GLN A 211 24.84 18.05 9.24
N VAL A 212 25.70 17.17 8.73
CA VAL A 212 25.27 16.02 7.90
C VAL A 212 24.37 15.08 8.73
N SER A 213 24.73 14.78 9.97
CA SER A 213 23.90 13.97 10.88
C SER A 213 22.50 14.57 11.06
N SER A 214 22.40 15.88 11.29
CA SER A 214 21.12 16.58 11.40
C SER A 214 20.29 16.53 10.10
N GLN A 215 20.93 16.66 8.94
CA GLN A 215 20.26 16.51 7.65
C GLN A 215 19.73 15.08 7.44
N THR A 216 20.48 14.07 7.88
CA THR A 216 20.04 12.66 7.87
C THR A 216 18.79 12.46 8.73
N ILE A 217 18.77 13.00 9.97
CA ILE A 217 17.60 12.90 10.85
C ILE A 217 16.36 13.56 10.23
N ASN A 218 16.51 14.75 9.66
CA ASN A 218 15.40 15.43 8.97
C ASN A 218 14.89 14.62 7.76
N SER A 219 15.78 13.92 7.06
CA SER A 219 15.41 13.07 5.92
C SER A 219 14.66 11.82 6.39
N ILE A 220 15.09 11.22 7.49
CA ILE A 220 14.40 10.12 8.17
C ILE A 220 12.97 10.53 8.55
N GLU A 221 12.77 11.70 9.16
CA GLU A 221 11.45 12.18 9.56
C GLU A 221 10.50 12.32 8.36
N ARG A 222 10.99 12.88 7.24
CA ARG A 222 10.20 12.97 6.00
C ARG A 222 9.84 11.61 5.42
N ILE A 223 10.74 10.62 5.51
CA ILE A 223 10.46 9.26 5.03
C ILE A 223 9.33 8.66 5.86
N LEU A 224 9.37 8.80 7.20
CA LEU A 224 8.30 8.32 8.07
C LEU A 224 6.94 8.96 7.73
N GLU A 225 6.88 10.27 7.47
CA GLU A 225 5.64 10.94 7.03
C GLU A 225 5.10 10.42 5.69
N VAL A 226 5.98 10.05 4.76
CA VAL A 226 5.59 9.45 3.48
C VAL A 226 5.04 8.04 3.70
N LEU A 227 5.70 7.25 4.55
CA LEU A 227 5.26 5.89 4.88
C LEU A 227 3.89 5.88 5.56
N ASP A 228 3.64 6.82 6.48
CA ASP A 228 2.33 6.95 7.14
C ASP A 228 1.20 7.29 6.14
N ARG A 229 1.46 8.18 5.17
CA ARG A 229 0.48 8.50 4.13
C ARG A 229 0.17 7.31 3.21
N GLN A 230 1.16 6.47 2.92
CA GLN A 230 0.94 5.26 2.12
C GLN A 230 0.01 4.26 2.82
N VAL A 231 0.00 4.21 4.16
CA VAL A 231 -0.92 3.36 4.93
C VAL A 231 -2.37 3.75 4.70
N VAL A 232 -2.64 5.04 4.80
CA VAL A 232 -4.01 5.58 4.69
C VAL A 232 -4.55 5.28 3.30
N GLN A 233 -3.75 5.51 2.25
CA GLN A 233 -4.13 5.20 0.87
C GLN A 233 -4.37 3.70 0.63
N ALA A 234 -3.51 2.84 1.16
CA ALA A 234 -3.66 1.39 1.07
C ALA A 234 -4.93 0.88 1.79
N GLN A 235 -5.26 1.48 2.93
CA GLN A 235 -6.48 1.15 3.69
C GLN A 235 -7.75 1.63 2.97
N GLU A 236 -7.74 2.84 2.39
CA GLU A 236 -8.86 3.37 1.60
C GLU A 236 -9.15 2.49 0.38
N ALA A 237 -8.12 2.04 -0.34
CA ALA A 237 -8.27 1.10 -1.46
C ALA A 237 -8.95 -0.21 -1.03
N THR A 238 -8.68 -0.68 0.19
CA THR A 238 -9.28 -1.89 0.75
C THR A 238 -10.71 -1.66 1.27
N LEU A 239 -11.01 -0.47 1.81
CA LEU A 239 -12.33 -0.09 2.33
C LEU A 239 -13.35 0.14 1.23
N ASN A 240 -12.95 0.76 0.10
CA ASN A 240 -13.82 0.97 -1.06
C ASN A 240 -14.40 -0.35 -1.62
N LEU A 241 -13.73 -1.49 -1.40
CA LEU A 241 -14.22 -2.82 -1.78
C LEU A 241 -15.27 -3.38 -0.80
N LYS A 242 -15.22 -2.96 0.47
CA LYS A 242 -16.19 -3.38 1.51
C LYS A 242 -17.48 -2.57 1.45
N ASP A 243 -17.44 -1.31 1.04
CA ASP A 243 -18.62 -0.43 0.99
C ASP A 243 -19.59 -0.74 -0.17
N VAL A 244 -19.22 -1.65 -1.09
CA VAL A 244 -20.16 -2.25 -2.06
C VAL A 244 -21.24 -3.09 -1.38
N LYS A 245 -21.10 -3.38 -0.07
CA LYS A 245 -22.08 -4.12 0.76
C LYS A 245 -23.38 -3.38 1.07
N ALA A 246 -23.63 -2.17 0.59
CA ALA A 246 -24.94 -1.55 0.70
C ALA A 246 -25.79 -1.85 -0.55
N PRO A 247 -26.55 -2.97 -0.60
CA PRO A 247 -27.63 -3.03 -1.56
C PRO A 247 -28.60 -1.90 -1.23
N ALA A 248 -28.92 -1.09 -2.24
CA ALA A 248 -30.08 -0.21 -2.22
C ALA A 248 -31.31 -1.06 -1.86
N ARG A 249 -31.65 -1.11 -0.58
CA ARG A 249 -32.87 -1.73 -0.09
C ARG A 249 -34.02 -0.81 -0.47
N ALA A 250 -34.82 -1.31 -1.40
CA ALA A 250 -36.24 -1.05 -1.62
C ALA A 250 -36.71 0.41 -1.76
N ALA A 251 -37.14 0.75 -2.97
CA ALA A 251 -38.29 1.62 -3.21
C ALA A 251 -39.24 0.89 -4.16
#